data_AF-A0A1I0G0I9-F1
#
_entry.id   AF-A0A1I0G0I9-F1
#
_cell.length_a   1.000
_cell.length_b   1.000
_cell.length_c   1.000
_cell.angle_alpha   90.00
_cell.angle_beta   90.00
_cell.angle_gamma   90.00
#
_symmetry.space_group_name_H-M   'P 1'
#
loop_
_entity.id
_entity.type
_entity.pdbx_description
1 polymer ?
#
loop_
_entity_poly.entity_id
_entity_poly.type
_entity_poly.pdbx_seq_one_letter_code
_entity_poly.pdbx_strand_id
1 'polypeptide(L)'
;MGWLKDSFVALSVIPFVPFVLIYIGGLLMKSDKRKTFFLAMDVTTLFLLLCVSALFNNQFHSRFGFFLILLFVLISAGLIGGAQNRLKGKVDGKRLFRAVWRLSFFLMSFGYVLFMVVGLIQYISQAM
;
A
#
# COMPACT_ATOMS: atom_id res chain seq x y z
N MET A 1 -3.83 -23.96 15.82
CA MET A 1 -2.64 -23.07 15.88
C MET A 1 -1.75 -23.08 14.63
N GLY A 2 -2.05 -23.84 13.56
CA GLY A 2 -1.33 -23.77 12.27
C GLY A 2 -1.86 -22.68 11.33
N TRP A 3 -3.19 -22.63 11.14
CA TRP A 3 -3.86 -21.74 10.18
C TRP A 3 -3.61 -20.24 10.40
N LEU A 4 -3.48 -19.79 11.66
CA LEU A 4 -3.17 -18.41 12.01
C LEU A 4 -1.72 -18.04 11.66
N LYS A 5 -0.78 -18.97 11.82
CA LYS A 5 0.63 -18.78 11.45
C LYS A 5 0.79 -18.76 9.93
N ASP A 6 0.11 -19.65 9.23
CA ASP A 6 0.12 -19.70 7.76
C ASP A 6 -0.51 -18.45 7.13
N SER A 7 -1.58 -17.94 7.75
CA SER A 7 -2.24 -16.70 7.33
C SER A 7 -1.35 -15.47 7.55
N PHE A 8 -0.57 -15.40 8.63
CA PHE A 8 0.35 -14.30 8.90
C PHE A 8 1.53 -14.25 7.92
N VAL A 9 2.09 -15.42 7.61
CA VAL A 9 3.17 -15.54 6.61
C VAL A 9 2.63 -15.21 5.22
N ALA A 10 1.45 -15.73 4.85
CA ALA A 10 0.80 -15.39 3.59
C ALA A 10 0.52 -13.89 3.49
N LEU A 11 -0.13 -13.28 4.49
CA LEU A 11 -0.45 -11.85 4.53
C LEU A 11 0.79 -10.95 4.50
N SER A 12 1.93 -11.44 5.02
CA SER A 12 3.19 -10.71 5.00
C SER A 12 3.91 -10.77 3.64
N VAL A 13 3.76 -11.86 2.89
CA VAL A 13 4.46 -12.02 1.61
C VAL A 13 3.68 -11.37 0.45
N ILE A 14 2.36 -11.20 0.60
CA ILE A 14 1.44 -10.78 -0.47
C ILE A 14 1.76 -9.47 -1.19
N PRO A 15 2.28 -8.38 -0.58
CA PRO A 15 2.55 -7.15 -1.34
C PRO A 15 3.92 -7.17 -2.04
N PHE A 16 4.91 -7.89 -1.52
CA PHE A 16 6.24 -7.97 -2.12
C PHE A 16 6.27 -8.80 -3.40
N VAL A 17 5.52 -9.91 -3.42
CA VAL A 17 5.45 -10.81 -4.59
C VAL A 17 4.98 -10.11 -5.87
N PRO A 18 3.83 -9.42 -5.93
CA PRO A 18 3.38 -8.74 -7.14
C PRO A 18 4.33 -7.61 -7.56
N PHE A 19 4.95 -6.91 -6.61
CA PHE A 19 5.94 -5.88 -6.92
C PHE A 19 7.15 -6.47 -7.65
N VAL A 20 7.74 -7.52 -7.07
CA VAL A 20 8.93 -8.20 -7.61
C VAL A 20 8.60 -8.89 -8.93
N LEU A 21 7.47 -9.58 -9.04
CA LEU A 21 7.04 -10.26 -10.26
C LEU A 21 6.87 -9.29 -11.43
N ILE A 22 6.17 -8.17 -11.21
CA ILE A 22 5.96 -7.19 -12.28
C ILE A 22 7.26 -6.46 -12.64
N TYR A 23 8.08 -6.14 -11.64
CA TYR A 23 9.35 -5.47 -11.88
C TYR A 23 10.32 -6.36 -12.68
N ILE A 24 10.52 -7.61 -12.25
CA ILE A 24 11.39 -8.58 -12.95
C ILE A 24 10.81 -8.94 -14.32
N GLY A 25 9.50 -9.21 -14.40
CA GLY A 25 8.83 -9.51 -15.66
C GLY A 25 9.00 -8.41 -16.71
N GLY A 26 8.82 -7.14 -16.32
CA GLY A 26 9.04 -6.02 -17.24
C GLY A 26 10.52 -5.78 -17.57
N LEU A 27 11.45 -6.15 -16.68
CA LEU A 27 12.89 -6.09 -16.94
C LEU A 27 13.31 -7.13 -17.99
N LEU A 28 12.76 -8.35 -17.91
CA LEU A 28 12.98 -9.43 -18.88
C LEU A 28 12.43 -9.08 -20.27
N MET A 29 11.32 -8.34 -20.33
CA MET A 29 10.71 -7.89 -21.59
C MET A 29 11.40 -6.64 -22.18
N LYS A 30 12.59 -6.23 -21.68
CA LYS A 30 13.31 -5.00 -22.06
C LYS A 30 12.43 -3.74 -22.09
N SER A 31 11.38 -3.72 -21.26
CA SER A 31 10.49 -2.57 -21.18
C SER A 31 11.20 -1.40 -20.50
N ASP A 32 10.70 -0.19 -20.74
CA ASP A 32 11.19 1.01 -20.07
C ASP A 32 11.07 0.85 -18.56
N LYS A 33 12.23 0.78 -17.89
CA LYS A 33 12.37 0.57 -16.44
C LYS A 33 11.44 1.49 -15.65
N ARG A 34 11.24 2.73 -16.12
CA ARG A 34 10.40 3.72 -15.44
C ARG A 34 8.93 3.37 -15.53
N LYS A 35 8.48 2.90 -16.70
CA LYS A 35 7.08 2.49 -16.92
C LYS A 35 6.76 1.21 -16.14
N THR A 36 7.66 0.24 -16.19
CA THR A 36 7.53 -1.01 -15.42
C THR A 36 7.46 -0.75 -13.93
N PHE A 37 8.30 0.15 -13.40
CA PHE A 37 8.26 0.52 -11.99
C PHE A 37 6.93 1.14 -11.57
N PHE A 38 6.39 2.09 -12.37
CA PHE A 38 5.08 2.66 -12.07
C PHE A 38 3.95 1.63 -12.14
N LEU A 39 4.00 0.70 -13.10
CA LEU A 39 3.01 -0.37 -13.20
C LEU A 39 3.09 -1.32 -12.00
N ALA A 40 4.31 -1.69 -11.58
CA ALA A 40 4.52 -2.49 -10.37
C ALA A 40 3.98 -1.79 -9.12
N MET A 41 4.21 -0.49 -8.97
CA MET A 41 3.62 0.31 -7.89
C MET A 41 2.10 0.28 -7.94
N ASP A 42 1.51 0.51 -9.11
CA ASP A 42 0.06 0.65 -9.24
C ASP A 42 -0.65 -0.65 -8.83
N VAL A 43 -0.14 -1.79 -9.29
CA VAL A 43 -0.67 -3.12 -8.93
C VAL A 43 -0.42 -3.42 -7.45
N THR A 44 0.80 -3.16 -6.95
CA THR A 44 1.16 -3.43 -5.55
C THR A 44 0.34 -2.61 -4.56
N THR A 45 -0.05 -1.40 -4.92
CA THR A 45 -0.88 -0.53 -4.06
C THR A 45 -2.22 -1.19 -3.71
N LEU A 46 -2.82 -1.93 -4.64
CA LEU A 46 -4.06 -2.67 -4.38
C LEU A 46 -3.85 -3.79 -3.34
N PHE A 47 -2.75 -4.53 -3.45
CA PHE A 47 -2.39 -5.55 -2.48
C PHE A 47 -2.04 -4.95 -1.11
N LEU A 48 -1.27 -3.87 -1.10
CA LEU A 48 -0.93 -3.12 0.11
C LEU A 48 -2.17 -2.62 0.83
N LEU A 49 -3.18 -2.14 0.10
CA LEU A 49 -4.44 -1.71 0.69
C LEU A 49 -5.11 -2.85 1.48
N LEU A 50 -5.16 -4.05 0.92
CA LEU A 50 -5.74 -5.22 1.60
C LEU A 50 -4.90 -5.66 2.79
N CYS A 51 -3.57 -5.76 2.62
CA CYS A 51 -2.64 -6.19 3.67
C CYS A 51 -2.63 -5.22 4.85
N VAL A 52 -2.48 -3.92 4.62
CA VAL A 52 -2.43 -2.91 5.68
C VAL A 52 -3.77 -2.83 6.42
N SER A 53 -4.89 -2.89 5.70
CA SER A 53 -6.22 -2.95 6.32
C SER A 53 -6.37 -4.17 7.22
N ALA A 54 -5.96 -5.35 6.75
CA ALA A 54 -6.03 -6.59 7.52
C ALA A 54 -5.13 -6.55 8.76
N LEU A 55 -3.88 -6.09 8.60
CA LEU A 55 -2.93 -5.94 9.70
C LEU A 55 -3.44 -4.97 10.76
N PHE A 56 -3.96 -3.80 10.34
CA PHE A 56 -4.55 -2.84 11.26
C PHE A 56 -5.74 -3.43 12.01
N ASN A 57 -6.64 -4.09 11.29
CA ASN A 57 -7.85 -4.67 11.88
C ASN A 57 -7.52 -5.76 12.90
N ASN A 58 -6.53 -6.59 12.60
CA ASN A 58 -6.07 -7.64 13.52
C ASN A 58 -5.38 -7.04 14.75
N GLN A 59 -4.58 -5.99 14.56
CA GLN A 59 -3.82 -5.36 15.62
C GLN A 59 -4.71 -4.58 16.61
N PHE A 60 -5.71 -3.87 16.10
CA PHE A 60 -6.58 -3.00 16.89
C PHE A 60 -7.97 -3.61 17.16
N HIS A 61 -8.19 -4.87 16.79
CA HIS A 61 -9.48 -5.57 16.90
C HIS A 61 -10.66 -4.75 16.35
N SER A 62 -10.41 -4.01 15.27
CA SER A 62 -11.35 -3.07 14.66
C SER A 62 -11.58 -3.41 13.19
N ARG A 63 -12.66 -2.91 12.58
CA ARG A 63 -12.90 -3.01 11.12
C ARG A 63 -12.54 -1.73 10.37
N PHE A 64 -11.91 -0.78 11.05
CA PHE A 64 -11.72 0.59 10.56
C PHE A 64 -10.49 0.78 9.65
N GLY A 65 -9.63 -0.23 9.48
CA GLY A 65 -8.39 -0.13 8.69
C GLY A 65 -8.59 0.28 7.23
N PHE A 66 -9.61 -0.28 6.57
CA PHE A 66 -9.96 0.09 5.19
C PHE A 66 -10.43 1.55 5.10
N PHE A 67 -11.27 1.99 6.04
CA PHE A 67 -11.80 3.34 6.07
C PHE A 67 -10.72 4.38 6.37
N LEU A 68 -9.74 4.05 7.21
CA LEU A 68 -8.56 4.91 7.45
C LEU A 68 -7.77 5.17 6.17
N ILE A 69 -7.52 4.09 5.42
CA ILE A 69 -6.84 4.18 4.13
C ILE A 69 -7.67 5.05 3.17
N LEU A 70 -8.97 4.76 3.04
CA LEU A 70 -9.85 5.50 2.14
C LEU A 70 -9.90 6.99 2.49
N LEU A 71 -9.98 7.32 3.78
CA LEU A 71 -9.94 8.69 4.29
C LEU A 71 -8.63 9.37 3.90
N PHE A 72 -7.50 8.69 4.06
CA PHE A 72 -6.20 9.23 3.64
C PHE A 72 -6.14 9.50 2.13
N VAL A 73 -6.67 8.59 1.31
CA VAL A 73 -6.76 8.79 -0.15
C VAL A 73 -7.61 10.01 -0.49
N LEU A 74 -8.77 10.18 0.16
CA LEU A 74 -9.64 11.33 -0.05
C LEU A 74 -9.00 12.65 0.36
N ILE A 75 -8.38 12.69 1.55
CA ILE A 75 -7.67 13.89 2.04
C ILE A 75 -6.54 14.24 1.08
N SER A 76 -5.74 13.25 0.67
CA SER A 76 -4.66 13.45 -0.30
C SER A 76 -5.18 13.98 -1.63
N ALA A 77 -6.31 13.45 -2.12
CA ALA A 77 -6.94 13.94 -3.34
C ALA A 77 -7.45 15.37 -3.20
N GLY A 78 -8.08 15.71 -2.08
CA GLY A 78 -8.54 17.07 -1.78
C GLY A 78 -7.40 18.07 -1.70
N LEU A 79 -6.33 17.74 -0.97
CA LEU A 79 -5.15 18.61 -0.80
C LEU A 79 -4.40 18.82 -2.13
N ILE A 80 -4.10 17.73 -2.85
CA ILE A 80 -3.38 17.82 -4.13
C ILE A 80 -4.25 18.50 -5.19
N GLY A 81 -5.57 18.22 -5.21
CA GLY A 81 -6.51 18.84 -6.13
C GLY A 81 -6.66 20.34 -5.87
N GLY A 82 -6.84 20.73 -4.61
CA GLY A 82 -6.91 22.13 -4.19
C GLY A 82 -5.60 22.89 -4.48
N ALA A 83 -4.45 22.26 -4.23
CA ALA A 83 -3.15 22.84 -4.58
C ALA A 83 -2.97 23.01 -6.09
N GLN A 84 -3.38 22.03 -6.90
CA GLN A 84 -3.36 22.16 -8.36
C GLN A 84 -4.27 23.29 -8.84
N ASN A 85 -5.47 23.40 -8.27
CA ASN A 85 -6.41 24.47 -8.61
C ASN A 85 -5.83 25.86 -8.30
N ARG A 86 -5.21 26.04 -7.13
CA ARG A 86 -4.62 27.33 -6.73
C ARG A 86 -3.37 27.69 -7.53
N LEU A 87 -2.53 26.72 -7.88
CA LEU A 87 -1.26 26.98 -8.57
C LEU A 87 -1.38 27.06 -10.09
N LYS A 88 -2.35 26.37 -10.69
CA LYS A 88 -2.46 26.23 -12.15
C LYS A 88 -3.80 26.68 -12.73
N GLY A 89 -4.77 27.02 -11.87
CA GLY A 89 -6.12 27.40 -12.28
C GLY A 89 -6.93 26.27 -12.93
N LYS A 90 -6.36 25.06 -13.05
CA LYS A 90 -6.98 23.88 -13.67
C LYS A 90 -6.53 22.63 -12.92
N VAL A 91 -7.48 21.73 -12.67
CA VAL A 91 -7.20 20.42 -12.07
C VAL A 91 -7.05 19.40 -13.19
N ASP A 92 -5.86 18.80 -13.31
CA ASP A 92 -5.62 17.69 -14.23
C ASP A 92 -5.91 16.38 -13.50
N GLY A 93 -7.08 15.79 -13.76
CA GLY A 93 -7.53 14.57 -13.10
C GLY A 93 -6.56 13.40 -13.25
N LYS A 94 -5.90 13.25 -14.42
CA LYS A 94 -4.91 12.18 -14.63
C LYS A 94 -3.67 12.40 -13.77
N ARG A 95 -3.22 13.64 -13.65
CA ARG A 95 -2.07 13.99 -12.81
C ARG A 95 -2.40 13.89 -11.32
N LEU A 96 -3.60 14.30 -10.93
CA LEU A 96 -4.11 14.17 -9.56
C LEU A 96 -4.18 12.70 -9.14
N PHE A 97 -4.86 11.85 -9.92
CA PHE A 97 -4.99 10.42 -9.62
C PHE A 97 -3.61 9.77 -9.46
N ARG A 98 -2.69 9.99 -10.40
CA ARG A 98 -1.32 9.43 -10.29
C ARG A 98 -0.57 9.94 -9.05
N ALA A 99 -0.73 11.20 -8.68
CA ALA A 99 -0.05 11.75 -7.50
C ALA A 99 -0.61 11.14 -6.21
N VAL A 100 -1.93 11.07 -6.09
CA VAL A 100 -2.60 10.44 -4.94
C VAL A 100 -2.23 8.97 -4.85
N TRP A 101 -2.31 8.23 -5.95
CA TRP A 101 -1.98 6.81 -5.98
C TRP A 101 -0.55 6.51 -5.53
N ARG A 102 0.41 7.31 -6.00
CA ARG A 102 1.82 7.21 -5.58
C ARG A 102 2.03 7.54 -4.11
N LEU A 103 1.32 8.55 -3.59
CA LEU A 103 1.38 8.90 -2.18
C LEU A 103 0.79 7.78 -1.32
N SER A 104 -0.33 7.19 -1.75
CA SER A 104 -0.95 6.03 -1.10
C SER A 104 -0.01 4.84 -1.05
N PHE A 105 0.67 4.50 -2.17
CA PHE A 105 1.67 3.45 -2.19
C PHE A 105 2.74 3.65 -1.12
N PHE A 106 3.29 4.87 -1.04
CA PHE A 106 4.35 5.20 -0.09
C PHE A 106 3.86 5.07 1.36
N LEU A 107 2.70 5.66 1.67
CA LEU A 107 2.12 5.57 3.02
C LEU A 107 1.81 4.12 3.39
N MET A 108 1.14 3.37 2.51
CA MET A 108 0.78 1.98 2.79
C MET A 108 2.01 1.10 2.92
N SER A 109 3.05 1.29 2.11
CA SER A 109 4.32 0.55 2.25
C SER A 109 4.95 0.80 3.62
N PHE A 110 4.97 2.06 4.06
CA PHE A 110 5.49 2.41 5.38
C PHE A 110 4.64 1.81 6.51
N GLY A 111 3.32 1.97 6.44
CA GLY A 111 2.39 1.41 7.42
C GLY A 111 2.43 -0.12 7.46
N TYR A 112 2.61 -0.77 6.31
CA TYR A 112 2.78 -2.22 6.21
C TYR A 112 4.02 -2.68 7.00
N VAL A 113 5.18 -2.07 6.78
CA VAL A 113 6.42 -2.41 7.51
C VAL A 113 6.24 -2.16 9.01
N LEU A 114 5.67 -1.02 9.39
CA LEU A 114 5.47 -0.65 10.79
C LEU A 114 4.54 -1.64 11.51
N PHE A 115 3.36 -1.93 10.94
CA PHE A 115 2.43 -2.87 11.54
C PHE A 115 2.95 -4.31 11.53
N MET A 116 3.74 -4.70 10.52
CA MET A 116 4.37 -6.02 10.50
C MET A 116 5.39 -6.16 11.63
N VAL A 117 6.26 -5.16 11.84
CA VAL A 117 7.23 -5.15 12.96
C VAL A 117 6.52 -5.18 14.31
N VAL A 118 5.49 -4.35 14.51
CA VAL A 118 4.71 -4.34 15.75
C VAL A 118 4.03 -5.69 15.99
N GLY A 119 3.38 -6.26 14.97
CA GLY A 119 2.72 -7.56 15.06
C GLY A 119 3.72 -8.68 15.37
N LEU A 120 4.92 -8.62 14.82
CA LEU A 120 5.99 -9.59 15.09
C LEU A 120 6.50 -9.49 16.53
N ILE A 121 6.69 -8.27 17.06
CA ILE A 121 7.08 -8.06 18.46
C ILE A 121 6.02 -8.62 19.41
N GLN A 122 4.75 -8.36 19.15
CA GLN A 122 3.65 -8.87 20.00
C GLN A 122 3.55 -10.39 19.93
N TYR A 123 3.71 -10.97 18.75
CA TYR A 123 3.71 -12.42 18.58
C TYR A 123 4.84 -13.07 19.39
N ILE A 124 6.05 -12.52 19.33
CA ILE A 124 7.19 -13.02 20.11
C ILE A 124 6.94 -12.86 21.62
N SER A 125 6.39 -11.72 22.06
CA SER A 125 6.09 -11.47 23.47
C SER A 125 4.99 -12.35 24.05
N GLN A 126 4.05 -12.84 23.23
CA GLN A 126 3.03 -13.80 23.66
C GLN A 126 3.51 -15.26 23.58
N ALA A 127 4.57 -15.52 22.81
CA ALA A 127 5.15 -16.85 22.65
C ALA A 127 6.21 -17.18 23.72
N MET A 128 6.71 -16.17 24.43
CA MET A 128 7.50 -16.31 25.67
C MET A 128 6.58 -16.33 26.88
#